data_AF-A0A0P0KXG8-F1
#
_entry.id   AF-A0A0P0KXG8-F1
#
_cell.length_a   1.000
_cell.length_b   1.000
_cell.length_c   1.000
_cell.angle_alpha   90.00
_cell.angle_beta   90.00
_cell.angle_gamma   90.00
#
_symmetry.space_group_name_H-M   'P 1'
#
loop_
_entity.id
_entity.type
_entity.pdbx_description
1 polymer ?
#
loop_
_entity_poly.entity_id
_entity_poly.type
_entity_poly.pdbx_seq_one_letter_code
_entity_poly.pdbx_strand_id
1 'polypeptide(L)'
;MDKKFTKSLKVIFALFLVQIISACSTHNNLPTATLHPSNTADINSYKYLIGSGDVLNIFVWRNPEVSGSFVVRPDGMITTSLVEDIKVAGKTPTELARSIEQILATYLREPIVTVTVNSFVGPFSEQIRVIGEAAQPRAINYTQHMTLLDVMIQVGGLTEFADGNDAILVRIEDGQQKQYEIMIDELLKEGEISANIDMLPGDIIIIPEAWF
;
A
#
# COMPACT_ATOMS: atom_id res chain seq x y z
N MET A 1 13.84 4.16 73.02
CA MET A 1 13.94 3.65 71.64
C MET A 1 12.52 3.58 71.09
N ASP A 2 12.10 4.65 70.41
CA ASP A 2 10.70 5.02 70.31
C ASP A 2 9.98 4.27 69.20
N LYS A 3 8.88 3.58 69.57
CA LYS A 3 8.01 2.81 68.67
C LYS A 3 7.41 3.64 67.53
N LYS A 4 7.44 4.97 67.62
CA LYS A 4 7.00 5.89 66.55
C LYS A 4 8.02 5.98 65.40
N PHE A 5 9.33 5.96 65.70
CA PHE A 5 10.38 6.08 64.69
C PHE A 5 10.46 4.83 63.79
N THR A 6 10.29 3.65 64.38
CA THR A 6 10.24 2.36 63.64
C THR A 6 8.98 2.19 62.80
N LYS A 7 7.85 2.81 63.18
CA LYS A 7 6.63 2.85 62.34
C LYS A 7 6.82 3.75 61.11
N SER A 8 7.36 4.96 61.27
CA SER A 8 7.61 5.85 60.14
C SER A 8 8.65 5.28 59.16
N LEU A 9 9.68 4.59 59.65
CA LEU A 9 10.69 3.95 58.80
C LEU A 9 10.09 2.79 57.97
N LYS A 10 9.17 2.01 58.54
CA LYS A 10 8.46 0.94 57.81
C LYS A 10 7.51 1.49 56.73
N VAL A 11 6.85 2.62 56.99
CA VAL A 11 5.97 3.28 56.00
C VAL A 11 6.78 3.86 54.84
N ILE A 12 7.93 4.48 55.12
CA ILE A 12 8.82 5.00 54.08
C ILE A 12 9.40 3.85 53.23
N PHE A 13 9.79 2.74 53.86
CA PHE A 13 10.29 1.57 53.12
C PHE A 13 9.20 0.90 52.26
N ALA A 14 7.95 0.86 52.75
CA ALA A 14 6.82 0.35 51.97
C ALA A 14 6.45 1.27 50.79
N LEU A 15 6.53 2.60 50.95
CA LEU A 15 6.32 3.55 49.86
C LEU A 15 7.41 3.44 48.78
N PHE A 16 8.66 3.23 49.19
CA PHE A 16 9.78 3.06 48.28
C PHE A 16 9.69 1.73 47.50
N LEU A 17 9.18 0.68 48.13
CA LEU A 17 8.96 -0.62 47.49
C LEU A 17 7.84 -0.56 46.43
N VAL A 18 6.79 0.23 46.64
CA VAL A 18 5.71 0.44 45.65
C VAL A 18 6.19 1.24 44.43
N GLN A 19 7.12 2.17 44.60
CA GLN A 19 7.70 2.91 43.46
C GLN A 19 8.66 2.08 42.61
N ILE A 20 9.26 1.02 43.16
CA ILE A 20 10.17 0.13 42.40
C ILE A 20 9.38 -0.84 41.49
N ILE A 21 8.12 -1.18 41.83
CA ILE A 21 7.32 -2.14 41.06
C ILE A 21 6.71 -1.52 39.78
N SER A 22 6.56 -0.19 39.72
CA SER A 22 6.04 0.50 38.54
C SER A 22 7.10 0.86 37.48
N ALA A 23 8.38 0.53 37.71
CA ALA A 23 9.48 0.94 36.83
C ALA A 23 9.79 -0.06 35.68
N CYS A 24 9.03 -1.15 35.55
CA CYS A 24 9.23 -2.14 34.48
C CYS A 24 7.92 -2.54 33.81
N SER A 25 7.19 -1.57 33.23
CA SER A 25 6.36 -1.87 32.05
C SER A 25 6.92 -1.10 30.86
N THR A 26 8.12 -1.49 30.43
CA THR A 26 8.62 -1.11 29.11
C THR A 26 7.68 -1.78 28.10
N HIS A 27 6.67 -1.05 27.64
CA HIS A 27 5.79 -1.51 26.57
C HIS A 27 6.65 -1.71 25.32
N ASN A 28 7.05 -2.96 25.08
CA ASN A 28 7.90 -3.35 23.96
C ASN A 28 7.05 -3.44 22.69
N ASN A 29 6.36 -2.34 22.34
CA ASN A 29 5.54 -2.27 21.15
C ASN A 29 6.45 -2.07 19.94
N LEU A 30 6.25 -2.87 18.89
CA LEU A 30 6.96 -2.69 17.63
C LEU A 30 6.64 -1.28 17.06
N PRO A 31 7.58 -0.64 16.36
CA PRO A 31 7.32 0.63 15.71
C PRO A 31 6.20 0.47 14.68
N THR A 32 5.32 1.48 14.61
CA THR A 32 4.27 1.54 13.59
C THR A 32 4.91 1.55 12.20
N ALA A 33 4.27 0.84 11.26
CA ALA A 33 4.71 0.84 9.87
C ALA A 33 4.74 2.26 9.29
N THR A 34 5.77 2.56 8.50
CA THR A 34 5.84 3.82 7.76
C THR A 34 4.78 3.82 6.67
N LEU A 35 3.98 4.88 6.60
CA LEU A 35 2.96 5.05 5.56
C LEU A 35 3.60 5.54 4.27
N HIS A 36 3.24 4.90 3.16
CA HIS A 36 3.62 5.30 1.81
C HIS A 36 2.33 5.64 1.04
N PRO A 37 1.85 6.90 1.09
CA PRO A 37 0.61 7.27 0.41
C PRO A 37 0.78 7.28 -1.11
N SER A 38 -0.30 7.02 -1.84
CA SER A 38 -0.40 7.34 -3.26
C SER A 38 -0.34 8.86 -3.46
N ASN A 39 0.19 9.29 -4.60
CA ASN A 39 0.11 10.69 -5.03
C ASN A 39 -1.26 11.04 -5.63
N THR A 40 -2.13 10.05 -5.82
CA THR A 40 -3.46 10.23 -6.42
C THR A 40 -4.45 10.65 -5.34
N ALA A 41 -4.86 11.91 -5.37
CA ALA A 41 -5.93 12.44 -4.51
C ALA A 41 -7.30 12.45 -5.20
N ASP A 42 -7.32 12.53 -6.54
CA ASP A 42 -8.53 12.59 -7.36
C ASP A 42 -8.50 11.52 -8.45
N ILE A 43 -9.64 10.87 -8.69
CA ILE A 43 -9.76 9.73 -9.60
C ILE A 43 -9.42 10.09 -11.05
N ASN A 44 -9.64 11.34 -11.46
CA ASN A 44 -9.37 11.83 -12.82
C ASN A 44 -7.91 12.24 -13.00
N SER A 45 -7.16 12.36 -11.91
CA SER A 45 -5.76 12.80 -11.90
C SER A 45 -4.76 11.63 -11.85
N TYR A 46 -5.26 10.40 -11.84
CA TYR A 46 -4.45 9.19 -11.69
C TYR A 46 -3.35 9.10 -12.75
N LYS A 47 -2.14 8.79 -12.29
CA LYS A 47 -0.99 8.49 -13.16
C LYS A 47 -0.37 7.20 -12.72
N TYR A 48 -0.24 6.26 -13.65
CA TYR A 48 0.41 5.00 -13.37
C TYR A 48 1.89 5.20 -13.01
N LEU A 49 2.26 4.66 -11.85
CA LEU A 49 3.64 4.61 -11.38
C LEU A 49 4.18 3.20 -11.53
N ILE A 50 5.39 3.09 -12.07
CA ILE A 50 6.07 1.81 -12.20
C ILE A 50 6.35 1.24 -10.82
N GLY A 51 5.97 -0.02 -10.61
CA GLY A 51 6.13 -0.77 -9.38
C GLY A 51 7.01 -2.00 -9.54
N SER A 52 7.31 -2.64 -8.41
CA SER A 52 7.98 -3.93 -8.42
C SER A 52 7.08 -5.02 -9.01
N GLY A 53 7.65 -5.94 -9.78
CA GLY A 53 6.91 -6.98 -10.48
C GLY A 53 6.35 -6.56 -11.83
N ASP A 54 6.36 -5.26 -12.15
CA ASP A 54 6.01 -4.78 -13.49
C ASP A 54 6.96 -5.36 -14.54
N VAL A 55 6.41 -5.56 -15.74
CA VAL A 55 7.20 -5.94 -16.92
C VAL A 55 7.24 -4.75 -17.85
N LEU A 56 8.42 -4.15 -17.98
CA LEU A 56 8.66 -3.04 -18.88
C LEU A 56 9.17 -3.57 -20.23
N ASN A 57 8.76 -2.93 -21.30
CA ASN A 57 9.34 -3.10 -22.62
C ASN A 57 9.96 -1.77 -23.03
N ILE A 58 11.28 -1.78 -23.18
CA ILE A 58 12.08 -0.61 -23.50
C ILE A 58 12.52 -0.77 -24.95
N PHE A 59 12.10 0.17 -25.78
CA PHE A 59 12.44 0.20 -27.18
C PHE A 59 13.28 1.44 -27.48
N VAL A 60 14.47 1.23 -28.03
CA VAL A 60 15.40 2.28 -28.42
C VAL A 60 15.50 2.30 -29.93
N TRP A 61 15.12 3.43 -30.54
CA TRP A 61 15.06 3.55 -32.00
C TRP A 61 16.43 3.30 -32.65
N ARG A 62 16.47 2.43 -33.67
CA ARG A 62 17.69 1.97 -34.39
C ARG A 62 18.74 1.24 -33.55
N ASN A 63 18.39 0.86 -32.32
CA ASN A 63 19.31 0.24 -31.38
C ASN A 63 18.64 -1.00 -30.72
N PRO A 64 18.37 -2.06 -31.49
CA PRO A 64 17.72 -3.27 -30.99
C PRO A 64 18.56 -4.00 -29.92
N GLU A 65 19.88 -3.83 -29.93
CA GLU A 65 20.82 -4.46 -28.99
C GLU A 65 20.67 -3.99 -27.53
N VAL A 66 20.10 -2.81 -27.32
CA VAL A 66 19.75 -2.27 -25.98
C VAL A 66 18.25 -2.24 -25.72
N SER A 67 17.45 -2.68 -26.69
CA SER A 67 16.01 -2.83 -26.55
C SER A 67 15.68 -4.19 -25.94
N GLY A 68 14.61 -4.27 -25.16
CA GLY A 68 14.21 -5.53 -24.55
C GLY A 68 13.09 -5.42 -23.54
N SER A 69 12.74 -6.56 -22.97
CA SER A 69 11.78 -6.66 -21.88
C SER A 69 12.51 -6.91 -20.56
N PHE A 70 12.18 -6.09 -19.56
CA PHE A 70 12.85 -6.06 -18.27
C PHE A 70 11.81 -6.13 -17.15
N VAL A 71 12.05 -7.00 -16.17
CA VAL A 71 11.22 -7.13 -14.98
C VAL A 71 11.74 -6.18 -13.90
N VAL A 72 10.84 -5.44 -13.26
CA VAL A 72 11.19 -4.57 -12.14
C VAL A 72 11.44 -5.40 -10.89
N ARG A 73 12.67 -5.35 -10.39
CA ARG A 73 13.12 -6.05 -9.18
C ARG A 73 12.39 -5.56 -7.91
N PRO A 74 12.45 -6.32 -6.80
CA PRO A 74 11.91 -5.91 -5.48
C PRO A 74 12.43 -4.58 -4.94
N ASP A 75 13.66 -4.21 -5.30
CA ASP A 75 14.26 -2.92 -4.94
C ASP A 75 13.87 -1.76 -5.89
N GLY A 76 13.03 -2.04 -6.88
CA GLY A 76 12.52 -1.06 -7.84
C GLY A 76 13.52 -0.67 -8.92
N MET A 77 14.51 -1.52 -9.19
CA MET A 77 15.47 -1.36 -10.28
C MET A 77 15.16 -2.31 -11.44
N ILE A 78 15.67 -1.98 -12.62
CA ILE A 78 15.81 -2.93 -13.73
C ILE A 78 17.30 -3.11 -14.04
N THR A 79 17.63 -4.30 -14.53
CA THR A 79 18.97 -4.59 -15.02
C THR A 79 18.98 -4.66 -16.55
N THR A 80 19.82 -3.87 -17.22
CA THR A 80 19.89 -3.83 -18.70
C THR A 80 21.26 -4.25 -19.23
N SER A 81 21.37 -4.49 -20.54
CA SER A 81 22.61 -5.00 -21.15
C SER A 81 23.76 -3.98 -21.18
N LEU A 82 23.44 -2.69 -21.38
CA LEU A 82 24.46 -1.63 -21.53
C LEU A 82 24.66 -0.80 -20.26
N VAL A 83 23.63 -0.74 -19.41
CA VAL A 83 23.62 -0.03 -18.13
C VAL A 83 23.16 -1.03 -17.09
N GLU A 84 23.98 -1.27 -16.06
CA GLU A 84 23.69 -2.27 -15.03
C GLU A 84 22.34 -1.99 -14.35
N ASP A 85 22.30 -1.09 -13.38
CA ASP A 85 21.10 -0.90 -12.56
C ASP A 85 20.49 0.50 -12.77
N ILE A 86 19.23 0.52 -13.21
CA ILE A 86 18.46 1.75 -13.40
C ILE A 86 17.29 1.76 -12.42
N LYS A 87 17.19 2.80 -11.59
CA LYS A 87 16.04 3.01 -10.71
C LYS A 87 14.81 3.43 -11.51
N VAL A 88 13.75 2.63 -11.44
CA VAL A 88 12.50 2.83 -12.20
C VAL A 88 11.27 3.03 -11.32
N ALA A 89 11.26 2.46 -10.12
CA ALA A 89 10.07 2.50 -9.27
C ALA A 89 9.68 3.94 -8.90
N GLY A 90 8.38 4.21 -8.94
CA GLY A 90 7.80 5.53 -8.66
C GLY A 90 7.88 6.53 -9.83
N LYS A 91 8.42 6.13 -10.99
CA LYS A 91 8.39 6.94 -12.21
C LYS A 91 7.22 6.53 -13.10
N THR A 92 6.70 7.47 -13.87
CA THR A 92 5.83 7.15 -15.02
C THR A 92 6.66 6.57 -16.18
N PRO A 93 6.05 5.84 -17.13
CA PRO A 93 6.75 5.35 -18.32
C PRO A 93 7.44 6.48 -19.11
N THR A 94 6.79 7.64 -19.21
CA THR A 94 7.34 8.82 -19.89
C THR A 94 8.55 9.39 -19.17
N GLU A 95 8.49 9.54 -17.84
CA GLU A 95 9.64 10.02 -17.06
C GLU A 95 10.80 9.04 -17.12
N LEU A 96 10.51 7.74 -17.09
CA LEU A 96 11.53 6.71 -17.25
C LEU A 96 12.19 6.77 -18.62
N ALA A 97 11.41 6.94 -19.70
CA ALA A 97 11.95 7.08 -21.06
C ALA A 97 12.96 8.23 -21.14
N ARG A 98 12.61 9.42 -20.63
CA ARG A 98 13.53 10.58 -20.59
C ARG A 98 14.76 10.33 -19.73
N SER A 99 14.61 9.65 -18.60
CA SER A 99 15.73 9.24 -17.74
C SER A 99 16.68 8.28 -18.47
N ILE A 100 16.16 7.33 -19.25
CA ILE A 100 16.97 6.37 -20.00
C ILE A 100 17.67 7.06 -21.18
N GLU A 101 17.01 7.97 -21.90
CA GLU A 101 17.62 8.76 -22.97
C GLU A 101 18.88 9.49 -22.46
N GLN A 102 18.80 10.11 -21.28
CA GLN A 102 19.93 10.81 -20.67
C GLN A 102 21.10 9.87 -20.36
N ILE A 103 20.81 8.68 -19.81
CA ILE A 103 21.84 7.69 -19.49
C ILE A 103 22.49 7.16 -20.78
N LEU A 104 21.67 6.82 -21.77
CA LEU A 104 22.14 6.28 -23.05
C LEU A 104 22.87 7.31 -23.91
N ALA A 105 22.65 8.61 -23.71
CA ALA A 105 23.33 9.67 -24.45
C ALA A 105 24.86 9.69 -24.24
N THR A 106 25.37 9.04 -23.20
CA THR A 106 26.83 8.85 -23.01
C THR A 106 27.42 7.81 -23.97
N TYR A 107 26.58 6.94 -24.53
CA TYR A 107 26.99 5.81 -25.36
C TYR A 107 26.45 5.91 -26.81
N LEU A 108 25.29 6.54 -26.99
CA LEU A 108 24.55 6.64 -28.24
C LEU A 108 24.31 8.11 -28.59
N ARG A 109 24.36 8.42 -29.90
CA ARG A 109 24.04 9.77 -30.38
C ARG A 109 22.53 9.93 -30.56
N GLU A 110 21.93 10.85 -29.82
CA GLU A 110 20.49 11.19 -29.89
C GLU A 110 19.57 9.95 -29.76
N PRO A 111 19.66 9.20 -28.64
CA PRO A 111 18.78 8.05 -28.43
C PRO A 111 17.32 8.52 -28.29
N ILE A 112 16.41 7.79 -28.95
CA ILE A 112 14.96 7.98 -28.78
C ILE A 112 14.42 6.72 -28.11
N VAL A 113 13.86 6.89 -26.92
CA VAL A 113 13.41 5.76 -26.08
C VAL A 113 11.90 5.80 -25.92
N THR A 114 11.28 4.64 -26.10
CA THR A 114 9.89 4.39 -25.75
C THR A 114 9.84 3.33 -24.67
N VAL A 115 9.11 3.61 -23.60
CA VAL A 115 8.86 2.64 -22.52
C VAL A 115 7.38 2.29 -22.54
N THR A 116 7.07 1.00 -22.60
CA THR A 116 5.71 0.48 -22.44
C THR A 116 5.66 -0.48 -21.26
N VAL A 117 4.52 -0.56 -20.59
CA VAL A 117 4.28 -1.50 -19.49
C VAL A 117 3.42 -2.63 -20.06
N ASN A 118 3.92 -3.86 -19.98
CA ASN A 118 3.22 -5.05 -20.49
C ASN A 118 2.43 -5.76 -19.39
N SER A 119 2.87 -5.64 -18.13
CA SER A 119 2.17 -6.17 -16.96
C SER A 119 2.11 -5.10 -15.89
N PHE A 120 0.89 -4.78 -15.46
CA PHE A 120 0.59 -3.69 -14.52
C PHE A 120 0.36 -4.28 -13.13
N VAL A 121 1.38 -4.23 -12.28
CA VAL A 121 1.32 -4.59 -10.86
C VAL A 121 1.28 -3.33 -10.00
N GLY A 122 2.10 -2.34 -10.35
CA GLY A 122 2.21 -1.09 -9.62
C GLY A 122 2.86 -1.26 -8.24
N PRO A 123 3.24 -0.15 -7.58
CA PRO A 123 3.81 -0.22 -6.24
C PRO A 123 2.72 -0.54 -5.21
N PHE A 124 3.11 -1.08 -4.05
CA PHE A 124 2.17 -1.43 -2.98
C PHE A 124 1.32 -0.26 -2.49
N SER A 125 1.83 0.97 -2.58
CA SER A 125 1.08 2.20 -2.24
C SER A 125 -0.11 2.46 -3.17
N GLU A 126 -0.14 1.82 -4.34
CA GLU A 126 -1.18 1.99 -5.35
C GLU A 126 -2.13 0.78 -5.40
N GLN A 127 -1.87 -0.29 -4.65
CA GLN A 127 -2.72 -1.49 -4.66
C GLN A 127 -3.84 -1.39 -3.63
N ILE A 128 -5.05 -1.80 -4.03
CA ILE A 128 -6.17 -1.99 -3.11
C ILE A 128 -5.97 -3.32 -2.38
N ARG A 129 -6.21 -3.36 -1.08
CA ARG A 129 -6.08 -4.57 -0.27
C ARG A 129 -7.40 -4.94 0.35
N VAL A 130 -7.83 -6.18 0.17
CA VAL A 130 -9.04 -6.71 0.80
C VAL A 130 -8.65 -7.79 1.79
N ILE A 131 -9.11 -7.66 3.03
CA ILE A 131 -8.85 -8.61 4.12
C ILE A 131 -10.14 -8.96 4.86
N GLY A 132 -10.13 -10.09 5.59
CA GLY A 132 -11.28 -10.57 6.34
C GLY A 132 -12.21 -11.44 5.49
N GLU A 133 -13.51 -11.34 5.70
CA GLU A 133 -14.55 -12.22 5.15
C GLU A 133 -14.95 -11.90 3.69
N ALA A 134 -13.95 -11.71 2.82
CA ALA A 134 -14.12 -11.81 1.37
C ALA A 134 -13.93 -13.26 0.90
N ALA A 135 -14.55 -13.65 -0.22
CA ALA A 135 -14.39 -15.00 -0.75
C ALA A 135 -12.92 -15.32 -1.13
N GLN A 136 -12.19 -14.33 -1.63
CA GLN A 136 -10.75 -14.42 -1.92
C GLN A 136 -10.02 -13.15 -1.43
N PRO A 137 -9.61 -13.09 -0.16
CA PRO A 137 -8.85 -11.96 0.37
C PRO A 137 -7.49 -11.83 -0.34
N ARG A 138 -7.21 -10.66 -0.92
CA ARG A 138 -6.01 -10.42 -1.74
C ARG A 138 -5.72 -8.93 -1.93
N ALA A 139 -4.51 -8.66 -2.44
CA ALA A 139 -4.20 -7.39 -3.08
C ALA A 139 -4.69 -7.37 -4.54
N ILE A 140 -5.16 -6.21 -4.98
CA ILE A 140 -5.69 -5.93 -6.30
C ILE A 140 -4.93 -4.73 -6.88
N ASN A 141 -4.48 -4.89 -8.11
CA ASN A 141 -3.80 -3.82 -8.84
C ASN A 141 -4.86 -2.78 -9.22
N TYR A 142 -4.60 -1.52 -8.89
CA TYR A 142 -5.55 -0.45 -9.16
C TYR A 142 -5.60 -0.09 -10.64
N THR A 143 -6.81 0.19 -11.11
CA THR A 143 -7.07 0.79 -12.43
C THR A 143 -7.90 2.05 -12.25
N GLN A 144 -7.71 3.05 -13.10
CA GLN A 144 -8.44 4.31 -13.01
C GLN A 144 -9.97 4.06 -13.07
N HIS A 145 -10.74 4.78 -12.24
CA HIS A 145 -12.19 4.66 -12.11
C HIS A 145 -12.68 3.32 -11.53
N MET A 146 -11.83 2.63 -10.77
CA MET A 146 -12.24 1.43 -10.06
C MET A 146 -13.17 1.77 -8.91
N THR A 147 -14.23 0.98 -8.77
CA THR A 147 -15.27 1.14 -7.73
C THR A 147 -15.25 -0.01 -6.74
N LEU A 148 -15.97 0.14 -5.62
CA LEU A 148 -16.13 -0.92 -4.62
C LEU A 148 -16.71 -2.20 -5.25
N LEU A 149 -17.67 -2.04 -6.17
CA LEU A 149 -18.23 -3.17 -6.91
C LEU A 149 -17.18 -3.93 -7.72
N ASP A 150 -16.29 -3.22 -8.42
CA ASP A 150 -15.20 -3.85 -9.20
C ASP A 150 -14.26 -4.65 -8.30
N VAL A 151 -13.98 -4.13 -7.10
CA VAL A 151 -13.17 -4.83 -6.10
C VAL A 151 -13.88 -6.09 -5.63
N MET A 152 -15.17 -6.00 -5.30
CA MET A 152 -15.97 -7.15 -4.86
C MET A 152 -16.04 -8.24 -5.93
N ILE A 153 -16.16 -7.88 -7.22
CA ILE A 153 -16.10 -8.85 -8.33
C ILE A 153 -14.75 -9.58 -8.35
N GLN A 154 -13.63 -8.86 -8.16
CA GLN A 154 -12.29 -9.45 -8.20
C GLN A 154 -11.95 -10.37 -7.02
N VAL A 155 -12.55 -10.13 -5.86
CA VAL A 155 -12.42 -11.02 -4.70
C VAL A 155 -13.50 -12.10 -4.64
N GLY A 156 -14.44 -12.13 -5.58
CA GLY A 156 -15.50 -13.13 -5.65
C GLY A 156 -16.67 -12.89 -4.69
N GLY A 157 -16.84 -11.66 -4.21
CA GLY A 157 -17.87 -11.27 -3.25
C GLY A 157 -17.49 -11.56 -1.79
N LEU A 158 -18.51 -11.63 -0.94
CA LEU A 158 -18.39 -11.89 0.49
C LEU A 158 -18.54 -13.39 0.80
N THR A 159 -18.01 -13.84 1.94
CA THR A 159 -18.32 -15.18 2.47
C THR A 159 -19.73 -15.21 3.07
N GLU A 160 -20.23 -16.40 3.41
CA GLU A 160 -21.53 -16.55 4.08
C GLU A 160 -21.55 -16.03 5.52
N PHE A 161 -20.37 -15.83 6.13
CA PHE A 161 -20.19 -15.36 7.50
C PHE A 161 -19.83 -13.87 7.58
N ALA A 162 -19.74 -13.18 6.43
CA ALA A 162 -19.37 -11.78 6.39
C ALA A 162 -20.48 -10.88 6.94
N ASP A 163 -20.10 -9.86 7.71
CA ASP A 163 -20.93 -8.68 7.94
C ASP A 163 -20.51 -7.57 6.96
N GLY A 164 -21.20 -7.52 5.82
CA GLY A 164 -20.85 -6.60 4.73
C GLY A 164 -21.14 -5.14 5.04
N ASN A 165 -22.04 -4.84 5.98
CA ASN A 165 -22.43 -3.46 6.33
C ASN A 165 -21.64 -2.91 7.52
N ASP A 166 -20.95 -3.76 8.28
CA ASP A 166 -19.95 -3.34 9.28
C ASP A 166 -18.52 -3.29 8.69
N ALA A 167 -18.40 -3.38 7.36
CA ALA A 167 -17.12 -3.31 6.67
C ALA A 167 -16.52 -1.89 6.73
N ILE A 168 -15.19 -1.84 6.83
CA ILE A 168 -14.44 -0.59 6.98
C ILE A 168 -13.49 -0.41 5.80
N LEU A 169 -13.56 0.76 5.18
CA LEU A 169 -12.54 1.28 4.27
C LEU A 169 -11.53 2.11 5.05
N VAL A 170 -10.26 1.74 4.98
CA VAL A 170 -9.13 2.54 5.48
C VAL A 170 -8.43 3.21 4.31
N ARG A 171 -8.35 4.54 4.35
CA ARG A 171 -7.73 5.38 3.32
C ARG A 171 -6.69 6.30 3.94
N ILE A 172 -5.59 6.56 3.23
CA ILE A 172 -4.58 7.53 3.66
C ILE A 172 -4.88 8.87 3.00
N GLU A 173 -5.23 9.86 3.80
CA GLU A 173 -5.49 11.24 3.37
C GLU A 173 -4.62 12.18 4.19
N ASP A 174 -3.91 13.11 3.53
CA ASP A 174 -3.00 14.06 4.17
C ASP A 174 -1.96 13.40 5.09
N GLY A 175 -1.52 12.19 4.72
CA GLY A 175 -0.57 11.39 5.49
C GLY A 175 -1.16 10.72 6.75
N GLN A 176 -2.47 10.79 6.94
CA GLN A 176 -3.19 10.19 8.07
C GLN A 176 -4.12 9.08 7.58
N GLN A 177 -4.22 7.99 8.34
CA GLN A 177 -5.22 6.96 8.10
C GLN A 177 -6.58 7.43 8.58
N LYS A 178 -7.56 7.44 7.69
CA LYS A 178 -8.98 7.65 7.99
C LYS A 178 -9.74 6.37 7.72
N GLN A 179 -10.82 6.18 8.48
CA GLN A 179 -11.70 5.02 8.37
C GLN A 179 -13.09 5.49 7.98
N TYR A 180 -13.73 4.74 7.08
CA TYR A 180 -15.06 4.99 6.58
C TYR A 180 -15.86 3.68 6.63
N GLU A 181 -17.08 3.74 7.15
CA GLU A 181 -18.03 2.64 7.06
C GLU A 181 -18.50 2.51 5.60
N ILE A 182 -18.61 1.26 5.12
CA ILE A 182 -19.09 0.96 3.77
C ILE A 182 -20.17 -0.12 3.81
N MET A 183 -21.23 0.09 3.04
CA MET A 183 -22.41 -0.78 3.03
C MET A 183 -22.33 -1.79 1.87
N ILE A 184 -21.54 -2.84 2.03
CA ILE A 184 -21.32 -3.82 0.95
C ILE A 184 -22.57 -4.68 0.72
N ASP A 185 -23.31 -5.01 1.77
CA ASP A 185 -24.53 -5.82 1.64
C ASP A 185 -25.65 -5.06 0.95
N GLU A 186 -25.82 -3.77 1.24
CA GLU A 186 -26.77 -2.91 0.51
C GLU A 186 -26.45 -2.90 -0.99
N LEU A 187 -25.17 -2.79 -1.35
CA LEU A 187 -24.72 -2.81 -2.74
C LEU A 187 -24.96 -4.17 -3.43
N LEU A 188 -24.55 -5.28 -2.80
CA LEU A 188 -24.51 -6.59 -3.45
C LEU A 188 -25.81 -7.38 -3.33
N LYS A 189 -26.51 -7.28 -2.19
CA LYS A 189 -27.74 -8.05 -1.90
C LYS A 189 -29.00 -7.25 -2.21
N GLU A 190 -29.03 -5.98 -1.85
CA GLU A 190 -30.21 -5.12 -2.01
C GLU A 190 -30.22 -4.37 -3.35
N GLY A 191 -29.05 -4.22 -3.98
CA GLY A 191 -28.90 -3.55 -5.28
C GLY A 191 -28.88 -2.03 -5.18
N GLU A 192 -28.56 -1.48 -4.00
CA GLU A 192 -28.45 -0.04 -3.77
C GLU A 192 -27.16 0.51 -4.38
N ILE A 193 -27.25 0.95 -5.64
CA ILE A 193 -26.10 1.46 -6.42
C ILE A 193 -25.46 2.70 -5.79
N SER A 194 -26.20 3.45 -4.98
CA SER A 194 -25.69 4.59 -4.22
C SER A 194 -24.59 4.21 -3.20
N ALA A 195 -24.55 2.95 -2.75
CA ALA A 195 -23.49 2.42 -1.89
C ALA A 195 -22.20 2.09 -2.66
N ASN A 196 -22.21 2.14 -4.00
CA ASN A 196 -21.00 1.94 -4.79
C ASN A 196 -20.14 3.20 -4.76
N ILE A 197 -18.97 3.11 -4.13
CA ILE A 197 -18.04 4.23 -3.99
C ILE A 197 -16.83 4.07 -4.90
N ASP A 198 -16.23 5.20 -5.23
CA ASP A 198 -14.94 5.27 -5.89
C ASP A 198 -13.81 4.78 -4.98
N MET A 199 -13.01 3.85 -5.49
CA MET A 199 -11.81 3.39 -4.83
C MET A 199 -10.63 4.27 -5.22
N LEU A 200 -9.71 4.46 -4.29
CA LEU A 200 -8.45 5.16 -4.53
C LEU A 200 -7.27 4.22 -4.34
N PRO A 201 -6.13 4.50 -4.99
CA PRO A 201 -4.96 3.66 -4.83
C PRO A 201 -4.48 3.61 -3.38
N GLY A 202 -4.17 2.40 -2.91
CA GLY A 202 -3.69 2.17 -1.54
C GLY A 202 -4.79 1.91 -0.51
N ASP A 203 -6.06 2.03 -0.89
CA ASP A 203 -7.21 1.71 -0.03
C ASP A 203 -7.15 0.28 0.54
N ILE A 204 -7.66 0.13 1.76
CA ILE A 204 -7.75 -1.16 2.45
C ILE A 204 -9.21 -1.39 2.85
N ILE A 205 -9.79 -2.48 2.41
CA ILE A 205 -11.12 -2.93 2.80
C ILE A 205 -10.97 -4.04 3.83
N ILE A 206 -11.59 -3.86 4.98
CA ILE A 206 -11.63 -4.80 6.09
C ILE A 206 -13.07 -5.26 6.25
N ILE A 207 -13.32 -6.55 6.05
CA ILE A 207 -14.65 -7.14 6.16
C ILE A 207 -14.68 -8.01 7.42
N PRO A 208 -15.44 -7.64 8.46
CA PRO A 208 -15.55 -8.45 9.67
C PRO A 208 -16.42 -9.68 9.47
N GLU A 209 -16.27 -10.63 10.40
CA GLU A 209 -17.20 -11.74 10.58
C GLU A 209 -18.45 -11.26 11.33
N ALA A 210 -19.62 -11.73 10.91
CA ALA A 210 -20.89 -11.46 11.56
C ALA A 210 -20.93 -12.11 12.95
N TRP A 211 -21.43 -11.36 13.94
CA TRP A 211 -21.59 -11.87 15.30
C TRP A 211 -22.89 -12.70 15.36
N PHE A 212 -22.76 -13.96 15.78
CA PHE A 212 -23.88 -14.90 15.98
C PHE A 212 -24.45 -14.88 17.40
#